data_AF-A0A1X2G3R0-F1
#
_entry.id   AF-A0A1X2G3R0-F1
#
_cell.length_a   1.000
_cell.length_b   1.000
_cell.length_c   1.000
_cell.angle_alpha   90.00
_cell.angle_beta   90.00
_cell.angle_gamma   90.00
#
_symmetry.space_group_name_H-M   'P 1'
#
loop_
_entity.id
_entity.type
_entity.pdbx_description
1 polymer ?
#
loop_
_entity_poly.entity_id
_entity_poly.type
_entity_poly.pdbx_seq_one_letter_code
_entity_poly.pdbx_strand_id
1 'polypeptide(L)' 'MSEPCPDPRIKKKRIKVTLACLMCRKKKVKCNGAQPNCSRCEAKGLDCEYIERNQRRGP' A
#
# COMPACT_ATOMS: atom_id res chain seq x y z
N MET A 1 20.60 -13.70 -26.47
CA MET A 1 20.66 -12.29 -26.03
C MET A 1 19.81 -11.50 -27.01
N SER A 2 18.53 -11.28 -26.78
CA SER A 2 18.05 -10.42 -25.70
C SER A 2 16.73 -10.94 -25.13
N GLU A 3 16.69 -11.19 -23.82
CA GLU A 3 15.44 -11.37 -23.07
C GLU A 3 14.53 -10.14 -23.25
N PRO A 4 13.27 -10.30 -23.70
CA PRO A 4 12.28 -9.24 -23.53
C PRO A 4 12.02 -9.03 -22.04
N CYS A 5 12.23 -7.79 -21.60
CA CYS A 5 12.05 -7.27 -20.25
C CYS A 5 10.63 -7.52 -19.69
N PRO A 6 10.50 -7.79 -18.37
CA PRO A 6 9.25 -8.24 -17.76
C PRO A 6 8.15 -7.17 -17.76
N ASP A 7 6.94 -7.64 -18.06
CA ASP A 7 5.69 -6.88 -18.22
C ASP A 7 5.21 -6.17 -16.93
N PRO A 8 4.96 -4.84 -16.95
CA PRO A 8 4.58 -4.08 -15.77
C PRO A 8 3.08 -4.11 -15.42
N ARG A 9 2.30 -5.12 -15.86
CA ARG A 9 0.84 -5.18 -15.59
C ARG A 9 0.49 -5.75 -14.22
N ILE A 10 1.21 -5.35 -13.16
CA ILE A 10 0.65 -5.44 -11.81
C ILE A 10 -0.42 -4.34 -11.72
N LYS A 11 -1.60 -4.64 -12.26
CA LYS A 11 -2.82 -3.86 -12.09
C LYS A 11 -3.05 -3.78 -10.59
N LYS A 12 -2.57 -2.69 -9.96
CA LYS A 12 -2.75 -2.38 -8.55
C LYS A 12 -4.26 -2.38 -8.31
N LYS A 13 -4.79 -3.52 -7.86
CA LYS A 13 -6.20 -3.64 -7.47
C LYS A 13 -6.39 -2.54 -6.44
N ARG A 14 -7.19 -1.52 -6.79
CA ARG A 14 -7.63 -0.49 -5.86
C ARG A 14 -8.51 -1.18 -4.83
N ILE A 15 -7.88 -1.84 -3.87
CA ILE A 15 -8.56 -2.33 -2.70
C ILE A 15 -8.97 -1.05 -1.99
N LYS A 16 -10.28 -0.81 -1.92
CA LYS A 16 -10.85 0.32 -1.19
C LYS A 16 -10.40 0.14 0.25
N VAL A 17 -9.31 0.82 0.59
CA VAL A 17 -8.77 0.78 1.93
C VAL A 17 -9.68 1.65 2.79
N THR A 18 -10.61 1.03 3.50
CA THR A 18 -11.37 1.64 4.59
C THR A 18 -10.51 1.84 5.85
N LEU A 19 -9.23 1.46 5.82
CA LEU A 19 -8.32 1.42 6.96
C LEU A 19 -7.17 2.42 6.84
N ALA A 20 -6.98 3.27 7.84
CA ALA A 20 -5.80 4.13 7.87
C ALA A 20 -4.49 3.32 7.78
N CYS A 21 -3.53 3.84 7.01
CA CYS A 21 -2.19 3.28 6.83
C CYS A 21 -1.47 3.08 8.17
N LEU A 22 -0.45 2.20 8.25
CA LEU A 22 0.30 1.97 9.49
C LEU A 22 0.91 3.24 10.08
N MET A 23 1.55 4.05 9.24
CA MET A 23 2.10 5.34 9.66
C MET A 23 1.03 6.27 10.22
N CYS A 24 -0.15 6.27 9.61
CA CYS A 24 -1.28 7.11 9.95
C CYS A 24 -1.89 6.67 11.29
N ARG A 25 -2.02 5.35 11.49
CA ARG A 25 -2.45 4.72 12.75
C ARG A 25 -1.47 4.99 13.87
N LYS A 26 -0.16 4.76 13.64
CA LYS A 26 0.90 4.99 14.63
C LYS A 26 0.96 6.46 15.04
N LYS A 27 0.75 7.38 14.09
CA LYS A 27 0.73 8.83 14.34
C LYS A 27 -0.65 9.36 14.76
N LYS A 28 -1.67 8.49 14.88
CA LYS A 28 -3.07 8.86 15.18
C LYS A 28 -3.60 10.04 14.36
N VAL A 29 -3.32 10.04 13.05
CA VAL A 29 -3.79 11.08 12.12
C VAL A 29 -4.81 10.53 11.12
N LYS A 30 -5.57 11.45 10.52
CA LYS A 30 -6.47 11.13 9.40
C LYS A 30 -5.66 10.60 8.21
N CYS A 31 -5.99 9.38 7.77
CA CYS A 31 -5.46 8.81 6.54
C CYS A 31 -6.48 8.97 5.43
N ASN A 32 -6.02 9.40 4.26
CA ASN A 32 -6.84 9.55 3.07
C ASN A 32 -6.89 8.29 2.19
N GLY A 33 -6.28 7.18 2.62
CA GLY A 33 -6.45 5.87 1.98
C GLY A 33 -5.97 5.79 0.51
N ALA A 34 -5.15 6.74 0.06
CA ALA A 34 -4.62 6.76 -1.30
C ALA A 34 -3.63 5.60 -1.51
N GLN A 35 -3.69 4.96 -2.69
CA GLN A 35 -2.74 3.93 -3.12
C GLN A 35 -1.88 4.46 -4.27
N PRO A 36 -0.57 4.16 -4.29
CA PRO A 36 0.16 3.22 -3.43
C PRO A 36 0.46 3.76 -2.02
N ASN A 37 0.57 5.08 -1.87
CA ASN A 37 0.92 5.73 -0.61
C ASN A 37 -0.15 6.78 -0.26
N CYS A 38 -0.43 6.93 1.03
CA CYS A 38 -1.29 7.98 1.53
C CYS A 38 -0.66 9.36 1.21
N SER A 39 -1.45 10.41 0.90
CA SER A 39 -0.87 11.73 0.54
C SER A 39 0.10 12.28 1.58
N ARG A 40 -0.16 12.03 2.88
CA ARG A 40 0.78 12.43 3.94
C ARG A 40 2.09 11.64 3.90
N CYS A 41 1.99 10.35 3.59
CA CYS A 41 3.10 9.42 3.52
C CYS A 41 3.95 9.74 2.30
N GLU A 42 3.32 9.97 1.16
CA GLU A 42 3.94 10.43 -0.07
C GLU A 42 4.64 11.79 0.12
N ALA A 43 3.95 12.78 0.68
CA ALA A 43 4.53 14.10 0.93
C ALA A 43 5.70 14.08 1.94
N LYS A 44 5.72 13.12 2.87
CA LYS A 44 6.83 12.95 3.82
C LYS A 44 7.87 11.93 3.37
N GLY A 45 7.69 11.28 2.22
CA GLY A 45 8.55 10.17 1.79
C GLY A 45 8.60 9.02 2.80
N LEU A 46 7.50 8.80 3.54
CA LEU A 46 7.40 7.73 4.54
C LEU A 46 6.87 6.45 3.93
N ASP A 47 7.35 5.34 4.47
CA ASP A 47 6.87 4.01 4.14
C ASP A 47 5.36 3.88 4.46
N CYS A 48 4.56 3.67 3.41
CA CYS A 48 3.12 3.61 3.51
C CYS A 48 2.64 2.16 3.41
N GLU A 49 2.80 1.44 4.52
CA GLU A 49 2.31 0.08 4.59
C GLU A 49 0.85 0.03 5.04
N TYR A 50 0.04 -0.71 4.30
CA TYR A 50 -1.31 -1.09 4.66
C TYR A 50 -1.28 -2.58 5.00
N ILE A 51 -1.52 -2.93 6.27
CA ILE A 51 -1.63 -4.36 6.64
C ILE A 51 -2.94 -4.90 6.05
N GLU A 52 -2.85 -5.49 4.87
CA GLU A 52 -3.87 -6.43 4.42
C GLU A 52 -3.74 -7.68 5.28
N ARG A 53 -4.77 -7.96 6.09
CA ARG A 53 -4.82 -9.12 6.99
C ARG A 53 -4.95 -10.45 6.24
N ASN A 54 -4.36 -10.61 5.06
CA ASN A 54 -4.61 -11.76 4.19
C ASN A 54 -3.46 -12.76 4.07
N GLN A 55 -2.51 -12.78 4.99
CA GLN A 55 -1.57 -13.90 5.03
C GLN A 55 -1.50 -14.56 6.40
N ARG A 56 -2.27 -15.65 6.42
CA ARG A 56 -2.05 -16.93 7.11
C ARG A 56 -2.74 -17.06 8.46
N ARG A 57 -3.74 -17.94 8.49
CA ARG A 57 -3.66 -19.19 9.28
C ARG A 57 -4.33 -20.32 8.48
N GLY A 58 -3.52 -21.12 7.79
CA GLY A 58 -3.86 -22.53 7.49
C GLY A 58 -3.71 -23.35 8.78
N PRO A 59 -4.37 -24.50 8.91
CA PRO A 59 -4.06 -25.71 8.15
C PRO A 59 -4.99 -26.01 6.96
#